data_AF-A0A067FUR5-F1
#
_entry.id   AF-A0A067FUR5-F1
#
_cell.length_a   1.000
_cell.length_b   1.000
_cell.length_c   1.000
_cell.angle_alpha   90.00
_cell.angle_beta   90.00
_cell.angle_gamma   90.00
#
_symmetry.space_group_name_H-M   'P 1'
#
loop_
_entity.id
_entity.type
_entity.pdbx_description
1 polymer ?
#
loop_
_entity_poly.entity_id
_entity_poly.type
_entity_poly.pdbx_seq_one_letter_code
_entity_poly.pdbx_strand_id
1 'polypeptide(L)'
;MFDAAELEIEGDFLYFLADAAVTAFQYGNPDKLCTPLVEAKNAGEDLVDAYAKFVKEYYLGSFGASVQTYNQKRLKNTAVTDQSADRLWWFQVCTEVAFFQVAPANDSVRSSKVDTRYHLDLCKNVFGEGIYPDVDSTNIYYGGTKIAGSLASCIQTNFISRYAFIPHHMS
;
A
#
# COMPACT_ATOMS: atom_id res chain seq x y z
N MET A 1 -13.84 13.46 -8.08
CA MET A 1 -13.81 12.15 -8.77
C MET A 1 -13.49 11.03 -7.81
N PHE A 2 -12.38 11.07 -7.06
CA PHE A 2 -11.96 10.00 -6.14
C PHE A 2 -12.24 10.26 -4.64
N ASP A 3 -12.92 11.35 -4.30
CA ASP A 3 -13.23 11.76 -2.90
C ASP A 3 -11.99 11.86 -1.98
N ALA A 4 -10.83 12.19 -2.55
CA ALA A 4 -9.54 12.29 -1.86
C ALA A 4 -8.91 13.69 -1.95
N ALA A 5 -9.74 14.74 -2.00
CA ALA A 5 -9.27 16.13 -2.18
C ALA A 5 -8.37 16.65 -1.03
N GLU A 6 -8.38 15.98 0.11
CA GLU A 6 -7.53 16.28 1.27
C GLU A 6 -6.07 15.82 1.11
N LEU A 7 -5.76 15.01 0.09
CA LEU A 7 -4.40 14.58 -0.23
C LEU A 7 -3.72 15.66 -1.08
N GLU A 8 -3.06 16.61 -0.40
CA GLU A 8 -2.38 17.74 -1.03
C GLU A 8 -1.05 17.32 -1.72
N ILE A 9 -0.43 16.22 -1.28
CA ILE A 9 0.81 15.68 -1.86
C ILE A 9 0.43 14.71 -2.98
N GLU A 10 0.93 14.96 -4.20
CA GLU A 10 0.63 14.12 -5.37
C GLU A 10 0.98 12.64 -5.12
N GLY A 11 2.12 12.36 -4.48
CA GLY A 11 2.55 11.01 -4.12
C GLY A 11 1.54 10.28 -3.21
N ASP A 12 0.95 10.98 -2.25
CA ASP A 12 -0.06 10.41 -1.32
C ASP A 12 -1.30 9.99 -2.09
N PHE A 13 -1.76 10.85 -3.01
CA PHE A 13 -2.90 10.55 -3.87
C PHE A 13 -2.61 9.36 -4.80
N LEU A 14 -1.42 9.31 -5.41
CA LEU A 14 -1.05 8.20 -6.28
C LEU A 14 -0.88 6.88 -5.52
N TYR A 15 -0.36 6.93 -4.29
CA TYR A 15 -0.27 5.75 -3.44
C TYR A 15 -1.63 5.28 -2.93
N PHE A 16 -2.53 6.20 -2.57
CA PHE A 16 -3.92 5.89 -2.24
C PHE A 16 -4.61 5.10 -3.35
N LEU A 17 -4.46 5.52 -4.60
CA LEU A 17 -4.97 4.75 -5.75
C LEU A 17 -4.29 3.39 -5.86
N ALA A 18 -2.95 3.35 -5.82
CA ALA A 18 -2.20 2.10 -5.90
C ALA A 18 -2.66 1.07 -4.84
N ASP A 19 -2.84 1.50 -3.60
CA ASP A 19 -3.24 0.64 -2.49
C ASP A 19 -4.71 0.22 -2.58
N ALA A 20 -5.60 1.08 -3.10
CA ALA A 20 -6.98 0.70 -3.40
C ALA A 20 -7.04 -0.50 -4.36
N ALA A 21 -6.20 -0.49 -5.41
CA ALA A 21 -6.12 -1.61 -6.34
C ALA A 21 -5.53 -2.86 -5.66
N VAL A 22 -4.45 -2.73 -4.91
CA VAL A 22 -3.78 -3.87 -4.24
C VAL A 22 -4.68 -4.51 -3.20
N THR A 23 -5.42 -3.72 -2.43
CA THR A 23 -6.33 -4.18 -1.38
C THR A 23 -7.36 -5.17 -1.95
N ALA A 24 -7.92 -4.89 -3.12
CA ALA A 24 -8.86 -5.81 -3.76
C ALA A 24 -8.24 -7.19 -3.99
N PHE A 25 -6.98 -7.27 -4.43
CA PHE A 25 -6.27 -8.54 -4.59
C PHE A 25 -5.88 -9.16 -3.25
N GLN A 26 -5.33 -8.36 -2.33
CA GLN A 26 -4.82 -8.82 -1.04
C GLN A 26 -5.91 -9.50 -0.20
N TYR A 27 -7.13 -8.97 -0.25
CA TYR A 27 -8.28 -9.50 0.48
C TYR A 27 -9.16 -10.43 -0.36
N GLY A 28 -8.66 -10.95 -1.49
CA GLY A 28 -9.34 -11.98 -2.27
C GLY A 28 -10.58 -11.52 -3.02
N ASN A 29 -10.67 -10.23 -3.37
CA ASN A 29 -11.77 -9.60 -4.09
C ASN A 29 -11.34 -9.02 -5.46
N PRO A 30 -10.54 -9.71 -6.30
CA PRO A 30 -10.05 -9.15 -7.56
C PRO A 30 -11.19 -8.75 -8.51
N ASP A 31 -12.32 -9.48 -8.48
CA ASP A 31 -13.48 -9.21 -9.34
C ASP A 31 -14.12 -7.85 -9.06
N LYS A 32 -13.94 -7.28 -7.86
CA LYS A 32 -14.45 -5.93 -7.54
C LYS A 32 -13.74 -4.86 -8.36
N LEU A 33 -12.48 -5.09 -8.74
CA LEU A 33 -11.68 -4.20 -9.57
C LEU A 33 -11.71 -4.60 -11.04
N CYS A 34 -11.40 -5.87 -11.33
CA CYS A 34 -11.16 -6.35 -12.68
C CYS A 34 -12.43 -6.36 -13.53
N THR A 35 -13.55 -6.84 -13.00
CA THR A 35 -14.80 -6.98 -13.77
C THR A 35 -15.30 -5.62 -14.28
N PRO A 36 -15.46 -4.57 -13.43
CA PRO A 36 -15.89 -3.26 -13.92
C PRO A 36 -14.92 -2.63 -14.93
N LEU A 37 -13.60 -2.82 -14.74
CA LEU A 37 -12.60 -2.27 -15.67
C LEU A 37 -12.61 -2.97 -17.03
N VAL A 38 -12.78 -4.30 -17.04
CA VAL A 38 -12.87 -5.07 -18.30
C VAL A 38 -14.17 -4.74 -19.04
N GLU A 39 -15.29 -4.62 -18.32
CA GLU A 39 -16.57 -4.21 -18.90
C GLU A 39 -16.49 -2.80 -19.50
N ALA A 40 -15.97 -1.82 -18.75
CA ALA A 40 -15.76 -0.46 -19.23
C ALA A 40 -14.85 -0.43 -20.47
N LYS A 41 -13.74 -1.19 -20.45
CA LYS A 41 -12.83 -1.30 -21.60
C LYS A 41 -13.53 -1.86 -22.84
N ASN A 42 -14.35 -2.90 -22.67
CA ASN A 42 -15.06 -3.55 -23.78
C ASN A 42 -16.20 -2.66 -24.32
N ALA A 43 -16.82 -1.86 -23.46
CA ALA A 43 -17.87 -0.90 -23.83
C ALA A 43 -17.31 0.42 -24.41
N GLY A 44 -15.99 0.64 -24.33
CA GLY A 44 -15.36 1.90 -24.75
C GLY A 44 -15.63 3.06 -23.79
N GLU A 45 -15.93 2.75 -22.53
CA GLU A 45 -16.16 3.73 -21.47
C GLU A 45 -14.82 4.27 -20.91
N ASP A 46 -14.90 5.39 -20.19
CA ASP A 46 -13.74 5.98 -19.54
C ASP A 46 -13.27 5.12 -18.36
N LEU A 47 -12.03 4.59 -18.48
CA LEU A 47 -11.45 3.71 -17.47
C LEU A 47 -11.13 4.44 -16.16
N VAL A 48 -10.89 5.75 -16.20
CA VAL A 48 -10.64 6.56 -15.02
C VAL A 48 -11.93 6.72 -14.22
N ASP A 49 -13.06 6.96 -14.89
CA ASP A 49 -14.37 6.99 -14.25
C ASP A 49 -14.76 5.63 -13.65
N ALA A 50 -14.53 4.54 -14.39
CA ALA A 50 -14.76 3.18 -13.90
C ALA A 50 -13.90 2.87 -12.65
N TYR A 51 -12.63 3.28 -12.68
CA TYR A 51 -11.73 3.11 -11.55
C TYR A 51 -12.10 4.00 -10.35
N ALA A 52 -12.50 5.25 -10.60
CA ALA A 52 -12.98 6.16 -9.54
C ALA A 52 -14.25 5.63 -8.87
N LYS A 53 -15.15 5.02 -9.65
CA LYS A 53 -16.33 4.32 -9.12
C LYS A 53 -15.91 3.15 -8.21
N PHE A 54 -14.97 2.30 -8.64
CA PHE A 54 -14.40 1.23 -7.81
C PHE A 54 -13.83 1.78 -6.50
N VAL A 55 -13.01 2.82 -6.54
CA VAL A 55 -12.41 3.42 -5.34
C VAL A 55 -13.48 3.90 -4.36
N LYS A 56 -14.50 4.61 -4.85
CA LYS A 56 -15.57 5.13 -3.99
C LYS A 56 -16.47 4.05 -3.42
N GLU A 57 -16.96 3.16 -4.27
CA GLU A 57 -18.00 2.18 -3.88
C GLU A 57 -17.40 1.01 -3.09
N TYR A 58 -16.27 0.49 -3.56
CA TYR A 58 -15.62 -0.64 -2.91
C TYR A 58 -14.66 -0.19 -1.82
N TYR A 59 -13.62 0.57 -2.19
CA TYR A 59 -12.48 0.81 -1.29
C TYR A 59 -12.82 1.73 -0.11
N LEU A 60 -13.41 2.90 -0.39
CA LEU A 60 -13.91 3.81 0.66
C LEU A 60 -15.24 3.36 1.24
N GLY A 61 -16.13 2.81 0.41
CA GLY A 61 -17.47 2.38 0.80
C GLY A 61 -17.47 1.05 1.56
N SER A 62 -17.58 -0.06 0.84
CA SER A 62 -17.80 -1.39 1.46
C SER A 62 -16.62 -1.95 2.24
N PHE A 63 -15.38 -1.65 1.84
CA PHE A 63 -14.16 -2.06 2.53
C PHE A 63 -13.87 -1.14 3.72
N GLY A 64 -14.25 0.14 3.64
CA GLY A 64 -14.14 1.10 4.72
C GLY A 64 -12.73 1.67 4.92
N ALA A 65 -11.89 1.68 3.88
CA ALA A 65 -10.61 2.37 3.95
C ALA A 65 -10.80 3.87 4.13
N SER A 66 -9.84 4.50 4.81
CA SER A 66 -9.84 5.94 5.06
C SER A 66 -8.80 6.61 4.19
N VAL A 67 -9.18 7.69 3.49
CA VAL A 67 -8.22 8.55 2.77
C VAL A 67 -7.15 9.10 3.72
N GLN A 68 -7.53 9.29 4.99
CA GLN A 68 -6.68 9.83 6.03
C GLN A 68 -5.49 8.94 6.38
N THR A 69 -5.55 7.64 6.06
CA THR A 69 -4.42 6.71 6.18
C THR A 69 -3.24 7.16 5.32
N TYR A 70 -3.48 7.89 4.23
CA TYR A 70 -2.46 8.36 3.28
C TYR A 70 -2.02 9.81 3.53
N ASN A 71 -2.74 10.54 4.37
CA ASN A 71 -2.53 11.97 4.56
C ASN A 71 -1.32 12.24 5.49
N GLN A 72 -0.15 12.51 4.91
CA GLN A 72 1.07 12.75 5.70
C GLN A 72 0.94 13.88 6.71
N LYS A 73 0.16 14.93 6.40
CA LYS A 73 -0.08 16.06 7.33
C LYS A 73 -0.82 15.60 8.58
N ARG A 74 -1.78 14.68 8.44
CA ARG A 74 -2.45 14.06 9.58
C ARG A 74 -1.54 13.08 10.32
N LEU A 75 -0.77 12.26 9.60
CA LEU A 75 0.10 11.25 10.22
C LEU A 75 1.18 11.87 11.14
N LYS A 76 1.51 13.15 10.95
CA LYS A 76 2.36 13.92 11.86
C LYS A 76 1.74 14.16 13.24
N ASN A 77 0.42 14.08 13.38
CA ASN A 77 -0.24 14.28 14.66
C ASN A 77 0.09 13.11 15.61
N THR A 78 0.70 13.43 16.76
CA THR A 78 1.11 12.44 17.76
C THR A 78 0.08 12.23 18.86
N ALA A 79 -1.05 12.93 18.84
CA ALA A 79 -2.11 12.73 19.81
C ALA A 79 -2.70 11.32 19.68
N VAL A 80 -2.75 10.59 20.80
CA VAL A 80 -3.33 9.24 20.83
C VAL A 80 -4.84 9.36 20.94
N THR A 81 -5.52 9.13 19.81
CA THR A 81 -6.97 9.02 19.69
C THR A 81 -7.37 7.64 19.14
N ASP A 82 -8.67 7.38 19.05
CA ASP A 82 -9.25 6.24 18.33
C ASP A 82 -8.83 6.17 16.84
N GLN A 83 -8.34 7.27 16.28
CA GLN A 83 -7.88 7.39 14.90
C GLN A 83 -6.36 7.17 14.73
N SER A 84 -5.65 6.75 15.78
CA SER A 84 -4.19 6.59 15.76
C SER A 84 -3.70 5.35 15.02
N ALA A 85 -4.60 4.41 14.70
CA ALA A 85 -4.25 3.13 14.10
C ALA A 85 -3.43 3.30 12.81
N ASP A 86 -3.79 4.26 11.96
CA ASP A 86 -3.08 4.55 10.71
C ASP A 86 -1.62 4.95 10.96
N ARG A 87 -1.39 5.83 11.95
CA ARG A 87 -0.03 6.27 12.30
C ARG A 87 0.81 5.13 12.88
N LEU A 88 0.19 4.26 13.68
CA LEU A 88 0.87 3.08 14.23
C LEU A 88 1.25 2.08 13.13
N TRP A 89 0.35 1.85 12.17
CA TRP A 89 0.65 1.04 11.00
C TRP A 89 1.81 1.62 10.20
N TRP A 90 1.77 2.92 9.88
CA TRP A 90 2.86 3.58 9.18
C TRP A 90 4.18 3.56 9.95
N PHE A 91 4.13 3.60 11.29
CA PHE A 91 5.33 3.45 12.09
C PHE A 91 5.98 2.07 11.83
N GLN A 92 5.21 0.98 11.90
CA GLN A 92 5.70 -0.36 11.58
C GLN A 92 6.23 -0.47 10.15
N VAL A 93 5.53 0.13 9.17
CA VAL A 93 5.99 0.18 7.78
C VAL A 93 7.36 0.87 7.66
N CYS A 94 7.55 1.97 8.40
CA CYS A 94 8.76 2.79 8.33
C CYS A 94 9.93 2.28 9.18
N THR A 95 9.69 1.40 10.16
CA THR A 95 10.74 0.90 11.07
C THR A 95 11.02 -0.59 10.93
N GLU A 96 10.07 -1.40 10.47
CA GLU A 96 10.15 -2.85 10.55
C GLU A 96 9.88 -3.52 9.20
N VAL A 97 8.66 -3.36 8.66
CA VAL A 97 8.17 -4.29 7.62
C VAL A 97 8.42 -3.82 6.18
N ALA A 98 8.74 -2.53 5.97
CA ALA A 98 8.93 -1.93 4.64
C ALA A 98 7.88 -2.39 3.62
N PHE A 99 6.60 -2.38 4.00
CA PHE A 99 5.49 -2.78 3.13
C PHE A 99 5.24 -1.71 2.05
N PHE A 100 6.22 -1.57 1.16
CA PHE A 100 6.28 -0.58 0.10
C PHE A 100 5.70 -1.22 -1.17
N GLN A 101 4.53 -0.75 -1.60
CA GLN A 101 3.88 -1.26 -2.81
C GLN A 101 4.41 -0.56 -4.08
N VAL A 102 5.72 -0.60 -4.24
CA VAL A 102 6.45 0.02 -5.36
C VAL A 102 5.84 -0.39 -6.70
N ALA A 103 5.70 0.57 -7.60
CA ALA A 103 5.23 0.30 -8.95
C ALA A 103 6.25 -0.60 -9.69
N PRO A 104 5.81 -1.73 -10.29
CA PRO A 104 6.68 -2.54 -11.13
C PRO A 104 7.10 -1.75 -12.38
N ALA A 105 8.23 -2.14 -12.96
CA ALA A 105 8.85 -1.40 -14.06
C ALA A 105 7.98 -1.29 -15.32
N ASN A 106 7.10 -2.27 -15.58
CA ASN A 106 6.24 -2.32 -16.76
C ASN A 106 4.82 -2.77 -16.38
N ASP A 107 3.85 -2.44 -17.24
CA ASP A 107 2.48 -2.95 -17.22
C ASP A 107 1.74 -2.78 -15.88
N SER A 108 2.01 -1.67 -15.17
CA SER A 108 1.34 -1.36 -13.92
C SER A 108 0.23 -0.33 -14.07
N VAL A 109 -0.83 -0.51 -13.28
CA VAL A 109 -1.80 0.54 -12.96
C VAL A 109 -1.27 1.52 -11.91
N ARG A 110 -0.19 1.17 -11.20
CA ARG A 110 0.46 2.04 -10.22
C ARG A 110 1.37 3.03 -10.92
N SER A 111 1.33 4.29 -10.50
CA SER A 111 2.22 5.32 -11.03
C SER A 111 3.67 5.02 -10.70
N SER A 112 4.58 5.20 -11.66
CA SER A 112 6.03 5.07 -11.45
C SER A 112 6.59 6.06 -10.42
N LYS A 113 5.82 7.09 -10.04
CA LYS A 113 6.15 8.00 -8.93
C LYS A 113 6.01 7.36 -7.55
N VAL A 114 5.27 6.24 -7.43
CA VAL A 114 5.16 5.45 -6.19
C VAL A 114 6.33 4.46 -6.18
N ASP A 115 7.52 5.00 -5.91
CA ASP A 115 8.77 4.24 -5.82
C ASP A 115 9.26 4.12 -4.37
N THR A 116 10.38 3.44 -4.17
CA THR A 116 10.99 3.31 -2.84
C THR A 116 11.32 4.67 -2.23
N ARG A 117 11.71 5.64 -3.07
CA ARG A 117 12.07 6.99 -2.59
C ARG A 117 10.86 7.71 -2.03
N TYR A 118 9.71 7.67 -2.70
CA TYR A 118 8.46 8.20 -2.17
C TYR A 118 8.16 7.67 -0.76
N HIS A 119 8.27 6.35 -0.56
CA HIS A 119 8.00 5.75 0.75
C HIS A 119 9.00 6.18 1.82
N LEU A 120 10.29 6.23 1.50
CA LEU A 120 11.33 6.69 2.44
C LEU A 120 11.16 8.18 2.77
N ASP A 121 10.83 9.01 1.78
CA ASP A 121 10.56 10.44 1.97
C ASP A 121 9.31 10.65 2.84
N LEU A 122 8.26 9.85 2.66
CA LEU A 122 7.08 9.84 3.55
C LEU A 122 7.48 9.48 4.97
N CYS A 123 8.22 8.39 5.17
CA CYS A 123 8.65 7.94 6.48
C CYS A 123 9.45 9.03 7.19
N LYS A 124 10.44 9.60 6.50
CA LYS A 124 11.24 10.72 6.97
C LYS A 124 10.39 11.94 7.33
N ASN A 125 9.42 12.29 6.47
CA ASN A 125 8.55 13.43 6.70
C ASN A 125 7.67 13.25 7.94
N VAL A 126 7.14 12.05 8.17
CA VAL A 126 6.20 11.76 9.26
C VAL A 126 6.90 11.47 10.60
N PHE A 127 8.00 10.72 10.57
CA PHE A 127 8.66 10.21 11.78
C PHE A 127 10.05 10.81 12.07
N GLY A 128 10.61 11.59 11.14
CA GLY A 128 11.87 12.31 11.30
C GLY A 128 13.06 11.69 10.57
N GLU A 129 14.19 12.38 10.63
CA GLU A 129 15.44 11.94 10.01
C GLU A 129 15.97 10.63 10.62
N GLY A 130 16.63 9.81 9.79
CA GLY A 130 17.24 8.55 10.23
C GLY A 130 16.27 7.38 10.40
N ILE A 131 14.97 7.59 10.19
CA ILE A 131 14.00 6.50 10.13
C ILE A 131 14.27 5.65 8.87
N TYR A 132 14.46 4.35 9.07
CA TYR A 132 14.66 3.40 7.99
C TYR A 132 14.22 2.00 8.47
N PRO A 133 13.54 1.21 7.64
CA PRO A 133 13.04 -0.09 8.08
C PRO A 133 14.15 -1.14 8.18
N ASP A 134 14.25 -1.80 9.35
CA ASP A 134 15.14 -2.95 9.58
C ASP A 134 14.42 -4.27 9.23
N VAL A 135 14.28 -4.49 7.92
CA VAL A 135 13.58 -5.68 7.39
C VAL A 135 14.32 -6.98 7.67
N ASP A 136 15.64 -6.94 7.87
CA ASP A 136 16.43 -8.14 8.12
C ASP A 136 16.12 -8.70 9.50
N SER A 137 16.07 -7.83 10.52
CA SER A 137 15.66 -8.21 11.87
C SER A 137 14.24 -8.78 11.89
N THR A 138 13.29 -8.10 11.24
CA THR A 138 11.90 -8.57 11.14
C THR A 138 11.80 -9.93 10.43
N ASN A 139 12.52 -10.13 9.33
CA ASN A 139 12.51 -11.41 8.60
C ASN A 139 13.22 -12.53 9.36
N ILE A 140 14.29 -12.24 10.10
CA ILE A 140 14.97 -13.23 10.95
C ILE A 140 14.03 -13.71 12.07
N TYR A 141 13.24 -12.82 12.64
CA TYR A 141 12.40 -13.15 13.79
C TYR A 141 11.04 -13.75 13.40
N TYR A 142 10.38 -13.20 12.38
CA TYR A 142 8.99 -13.54 12.02
C TYR A 142 8.82 -14.24 10.65
N GLY A 143 9.88 -14.36 9.86
CA GLY A 143 9.79 -14.81 8.47
C GLY A 143 10.98 -15.63 7.98
N GLY A 144 11.44 -15.33 6.76
CA GLY A 144 12.54 -16.04 6.12
C GLY A 144 12.20 -17.48 5.72
N THR A 145 13.19 -18.19 5.18
CA THR A 145 13.03 -19.57 4.70
C THR A 145 13.32 -20.62 5.78
N LYS A 146 13.71 -20.18 6.99
CA LYS A 146 14.12 -21.03 8.12
C LYS A 146 13.08 -21.02 9.24
N ILE A 147 11.84 -21.36 8.90
CA ILE A 147 10.74 -21.42 9.87
C ILE A 147 10.82 -22.76 10.63
N ALA A 148 11.32 -22.74 11.87
CA ALA A 148 11.27 -23.87 12.80
C ALA A 148 10.02 -23.81 13.71
N GLY A 149 8.86 -23.52 13.13
CA GLY A 149 7.59 -23.41 13.86
C GLY A 149 7.05 -24.79 14.23
N SER A 150 7.11 -25.17 15.51
CA SER A 150 6.40 -26.33 16.03
C SER A 150 4.90 -26.03 16.15
N LEU A 151 4.08 -26.76 15.38
CA LEU A 151 2.62 -26.92 15.57
C LEU A 151 1.76 -25.63 15.55
N ALA A 152 1.68 -25.01 14.39
CA ALA A 152 0.40 -24.54 13.82
C ALA A 152 0.62 -24.30 12.33
N SER A 153 -0.26 -24.85 11.48
CA SER A 153 -0.30 -24.55 10.05
C SER A 153 -0.75 -23.10 9.83
N CYS A 154 0.13 -22.13 10.11
CA CYS A 154 0.03 -20.81 9.50
C CYS A 154 0.34 -21.00 8.01
N ILE A 155 -0.70 -21.07 7.19
CA ILE A 155 -0.58 -20.88 5.75
C ILE A 155 -0.12 -19.43 5.58
N GLN A 156 1.19 -19.24 5.58
CA GLN A 156 1.83 -17.95 5.38
C GLN A 156 1.80 -17.69 3.89
N THR A 157 0.68 -17.19 3.38
CA THR A 157 0.66 -16.51 2.09
C THR A 157 1.60 -15.32 2.22
N ASN A 158 2.83 -15.49 1.73
CA ASN A 158 3.91 -14.51 1.62
C ASN A 158 3.45 -13.06 1.81
N PHE A 159 3.50 -12.57 3.05
CA PHE A 159 3.06 -11.21 3.37
C PHE A 159 4.02 -10.14 2.80
N ILE A 160 5.22 -10.53 2.35
CA ILE A 160 6.27 -9.59 1.90
C ILE A 160 7.04 -10.06 0.64
N SER A 161 7.00 -11.35 0.26
CA SER A 161 7.95 -11.86 -0.74
C SER A 161 7.29 -12.33 -2.04
N ARG A 162 7.27 -11.45 -3.04
CA ARG A 162 7.55 -11.78 -4.46
C ARG A 162 7.56 -10.56 -5.40
N TYR A 163 7.02 -9.40 -5.00
CA TYR A 163 6.97 -8.21 -5.86
C TYR A 163 7.71 -6.97 -5.33
N ALA A 164 8.17 -6.97 -4.08
CA ALA A 164 8.90 -5.84 -3.50
C ALA A 164 10.44 -5.89 -3.74
N PHE A 165 10.97 -7.01 -4.23
CA PHE A 165 12.39 -7.17 -4.52
C PHE A 165 12.60 -7.49 -6.00
N ILE A 166 12.87 -6.47 -6.81
CA ILE A 166 13.75 -6.64 -7.98
C ILE A 166 15.17 -6.48 -7.43
N PRO A 167 15.96 -7.56 -7.32
CA PRO A 167 17.35 -7.44 -6.96
C PRO A 167 18.09 -6.79 -8.13
N HIS A 168 18.32 -5.48 -8.06
CA HIS A 168 19.39 -4.90 -8.85
C HIS A 168 20.71 -5.35 -8.23
N HIS A 169 21.26 -6.42 -8.81
CA HIS A 169 22.70 -6.66 -8.77
C HIS A 169 23.41 -5.39 -9.26
N MET A 170 24.07 -4.68 -8.35
CA MET A 170 25.19 -3.83 -8.70
C MET A 170 26.47 -4.61 -8.39
N SER A 171 27.17 -4.91 -9.48
CA SER A 171 28.55 -5.36 -9.57
C SER A 171 29.52 -4.51 -8.77
#